data_AF-A0A927RZU8-F1
#
_entry.id   AF-A0A927RZU8-F1
#
_cell.length_a   1.000
_cell.length_b   1.000
_cell.length_c   1.000
_cell.angle_alpha   90.00
_cell.angle_beta   90.00
_cell.angle_gamma   90.00
#
_symmetry.space_group_name_H-M   'P 1'
#
loop_
_entity.id
_entity.type
_entity.pdbx_description
1 polymer ?
#
loop_
_entity_poly.entity_id
_entity_poly.type
_entity_poly.pdbx_seq_one_letter_code
_entity_poly.pdbx_strand_id
1 'polypeptide(L)'
;MKKLIPILCLVLMLTGCATPKDALPQESATLPPMQVSFQAPMGQMENARAATVQLYLPSIDGTRLVAVNRRAELSPFRWHADTLLEMLFAYEGDEAKPLPRADALKLQSPVEISCGVATVNLSATALTLSHEQLYTVFQAIANTLCRCDGIDSVNLLIAGVQPGLDVASETPTGALHLNSTDDLSTLWDRALSQRSAADGSRRLVQDVTLYFPAAGGRGVLCENRTLAFSNAALPHMARTLLDALSEGPKVLTDLPAFPPLHVYLATEPAVNETSGEKVLTLRFSQDLNAALLDEGVTRSCMAASLVYTMTTYLPNIAGVEMFIGDEKITSLTPEGTYQGAGETMLFANGVMRRSQFGVFLLSRAKLYFASDDNTLAPVYRAVPWYEAPNAHYLITQLIKGPDYYDAGNDHLSPVMPAGAGAGDILGTACSGGTALVNLTQRFRDIAAHMSVQEERLMVYAMVNTLTELENISQVCFFIDSSQPDTFVSAISLPGVFLRNVDIIAR
;
A
#
# COMPACT_ATOMS: atom_id res chain seq x y z
N MET A 1 45.51 -79.15 68.31
CA MET A 1 46.84 -78.73 67.83
C MET A 1 46.67 -77.95 66.53
N LYS A 2 47.20 -76.72 66.46
CA LYS A 2 47.68 -75.93 65.29
C LYS A 2 47.08 -76.26 63.90
N LYS A 3 46.60 -75.36 63.01
CA LYS A 3 46.76 -73.91 62.76
C LYS A 3 45.84 -73.52 61.57
N LEU A 4 45.44 -72.24 61.54
CA LEU A 4 45.17 -71.31 60.40
C LEU A 4 44.37 -71.69 59.12
N ILE A 5 43.39 -70.80 58.89
CA ILE A 5 42.53 -70.35 57.77
C ILE A 5 43.36 -69.60 56.67
N PRO A 6 42.90 -69.25 55.42
CA PRO A 6 41.85 -69.75 54.49
C PRO A 6 42.05 -69.46 52.94
N ILE A 7 40.95 -69.58 52.16
CA ILE A 7 40.50 -68.80 50.96
C ILE A 7 40.80 -69.31 49.53
N LEU A 8 39.70 -69.68 48.83
CA LEU A 8 39.18 -69.22 47.51
C LEU A 8 38.88 -70.31 46.44
N CYS A 9 37.80 -70.03 45.70
CA CYS A 9 37.43 -70.48 44.35
C CYS A 9 36.69 -71.82 44.19
N LEU A 10 35.35 -71.76 44.04
CA LEU A 10 34.62 -72.51 42.99
C LEU A 10 33.13 -72.16 42.94
N VAL A 11 32.65 -71.51 41.88
CA VAL A 11 31.30 -71.70 41.27
C VAL A 11 31.45 -71.25 39.79
N LEU A 12 31.70 -72.18 38.86
CA LEU A 12 30.71 -72.86 37.98
C LEU A 12 29.91 -71.85 37.12
N MET A 13 30.36 -71.55 35.91
CA MET A 13 30.05 -72.25 34.64
C MET A 13 28.56 -72.21 34.25
N LEU A 14 28.19 -71.15 33.54
CA LEU A 14 27.10 -71.15 32.55
C LEU A 14 27.68 -70.62 31.24
N THR A 15 28.04 -71.53 30.34
CA THR A 15 28.47 -71.25 28.97
C THR A 15 27.23 -71.00 28.10
N GLY A 16 26.99 -69.74 27.76
CA GLY A 16 26.13 -69.35 26.64
C GLY A 16 27.00 -68.78 25.52
N CYS A 17 27.00 -69.42 24.35
CA CYS A 17 27.66 -68.92 23.16
C CYS A 17 26.96 -67.65 22.67
N ALA A 18 27.59 -66.49 22.85
CA ALA A 18 27.23 -65.26 22.15
C ALA A 18 28.29 -64.99 21.08
N THR A 19 27.89 -65.09 19.81
CA THR A 19 28.62 -64.59 18.66
C THR A 19 28.89 -63.09 18.83
N PRO A 20 30.05 -62.56 18.41
CA PRO A 20 30.26 -61.12 18.39
C PRO A 20 29.28 -60.54 17.37
N LYS A 21 28.34 -59.74 17.87
CA LYS A 21 27.45 -58.96 17.04
C LYS A 21 28.31 -57.86 16.43
N ASP A 22 28.63 -57.97 15.15
CA ASP A 22 29.21 -56.88 14.38
C ASP A 22 28.38 -55.63 14.65
N ALA A 23 29.05 -54.59 15.14
CA ALA A 23 28.43 -53.28 15.28
C ALA A 23 28.07 -52.82 13.86
N LEU A 24 26.78 -52.87 13.54
CA LEU A 24 26.26 -52.16 12.38
C LEU A 24 26.77 -50.73 12.44
N PRO A 25 27.32 -50.17 11.35
CA PRO A 25 27.65 -48.76 11.32
C PRO A 25 26.41 -48.00 11.76
N GLN A 26 26.53 -47.17 12.80
CA GLN A 26 25.54 -46.11 13.01
C GLN A 26 25.68 -45.21 11.79
N GLU A 27 24.89 -45.48 10.75
CA GLU A 27 24.53 -44.47 9.79
C GLU A 27 23.83 -43.39 10.61
N SER A 28 24.59 -42.35 10.96
CA SER A 28 24.03 -41.07 11.33
C SER A 28 23.17 -40.66 10.14
N ALA A 29 21.86 -40.94 10.23
CA ALA A 29 20.88 -40.51 9.26
C ALA A 29 20.84 -38.98 9.30
N THR A 30 21.77 -38.35 8.61
CA THR A 30 21.73 -36.93 8.31
C THR A 30 20.63 -36.77 7.28
N LEU A 31 19.72 -35.83 7.51
CA LEU A 31 18.73 -35.44 6.50
C LEU A 31 19.46 -35.20 5.17
N PRO A 32 18.89 -35.60 4.02
CA PRO A 32 19.49 -35.30 2.73
C PRO A 32 19.78 -33.79 2.63
N PRO A 33 20.90 -33.38 2.02
CA PRO A 33 21.24 -31.98 1.90
C PRO A 33 20.09 -31.24 1.22
N MET A 34 19.68 -30.13 1.83
CA MET A 34 18.54 -29.35 1.33
C MET A 34 18.85 -28.84 -0.07
N GLN A 35 18.00 -29.21 -1.04
CA GLN A 35 18.15 -28.80 -2.43
C GLN A 35 17.46 -27.47 -2.67
N VAL A 36 18.23 -26.47 -3.07
CA VAL A 36 17.74 -25.14 -3.41
C VAL A 36 17.23 -25.19 -4.84
N SER A 37 15.91 -25.13 -5.03
CA SER A 37 15.27 -25.19 -6.35
C SER A 37 15.22 -23.83 -7.08
N PHE A 38 15.80 -22.78 -6.50
CA PHE A 38 15.70 -21.41 -6.98
C PHE A 38 17.03 -20.92 -7.56
N GLN A 39 16.95 -20.11 -8.63
CA GLN A 39 18.10 -19.40 -9.16
C GLN A 39 18.21 -18.03 -8.51
N ALA A 40 19.43 -17.60 -8.19
CA ALA A 40 19.67 -16.30 -7.59
C ALA A 40 19.33 -15.17 -8.58
N PRO A 41 18.54 -14.16 -8.16
CA PRO A 41 18.19 -13.05 -9.04
C PRO A 41 19.37 -12.09 -9.25
N MET A 42 19.41 -11.46 -10.44
CA MET A 42 20.30 -10.35 -10.77
C MET A 42 19.48 -9.18 -11.28
N GLY A 43 19.64 -8.01 -10.67
CA GLY A 43 18.74 -6.87 -10.84
C GLY A 43 17.33 -7.16 -10.30
N GLN A 44 16.40 -6.29 -10.67
CA GLN A 44 14.98 -6.51 -10.39
C GLN A 44 14.43 -7.44 -11.49
N MET A 45 14.27 -8.72 -11.17
CA MET A 45 13.71 -9.69 -12.11
C MET A 45 12.21 -9.80 -11.89
N GLU A 46 11.47 -9.18 -12.80
CA GLU A 46 10.00 -9.10 -12.79
C GLU A 46 9.40 -10.16 -13.70
N ASN A 47 9.78 -11.43 -13.48
CA ASN A 47 9.18 -12.51 -14.26
C ASN A 47 7.70 -12.61 -13.87
N ALA A 48 6.84 -12.19 -14.80
CA ALA A 48 5.41 -12.26 -14.61
C ALA A 48 4.97 -13.70 -14.34
N ARG A 49 4.03 -13.85 -13.43
CA ARG A 49 3.47 -15.15 -13.05
C ARG A 49 2.04 -15.23 -13.53
N ALA A 50 1.74 -16.32 -14.25
CA ALA A 50 0.37 -16.70 -14.54
C ALA A 50 -0.43 -16.95 -13.25
N ALA A 51 -1.43 -16.12 -13.01
CA ALA A 51 -2.40 -16.26 -11.92
C ALA A 51 -3.83 -16.29 -12.47
N THR A 52 -4.75 -16.91 -11.72
CA THR A 52 -6.19 -16.81 -12.04
C THR A 52 -6.75 -15.60 -11.32
N VAL A 53 -7.34 -14.68 -12.07
CA VAL A 53 -7.92 -13.43 -11.58
C VAL A 53 -9.42 -13.39 -11.91
N GLN A 54 -10.17 -12.58 -11.17
CA GLN A 54 -11.61 -12.41 -11.36
C GLN A 54 -11.90 -11.03 -11.96
N LEU A 55 -12.46 -11.01 -13.16
CA LEU A 55 -12.98 -9.80 -13.79
C LEU A 55 -14.49 -9.74 -13.60
N TYR A 56 -15.02 -8.60 -13.14
CA TYR A 56 -16.46 -8.44 -12.94
C TYR A 56 -17.09 -7.74 -14.14
N LEU A 57 -17.95 -8.46 -14.84
CA LEU A 57 -18.53 -8.03 -16.11
C LEU A 57 -20.07 -8.13 -16.06
N PRO A 58 -20.80 -7.32 -16.85
CA PRO A 58 -22.24 -7.45 -16.93
C PRO A 58 -22.65 -8.86 -17.38
N SER A 59 -23.65 -9.43 -16.72
CA SER A 59 -24.26 -10.70 -17.11
C SER A 59 -24.82 -10.65 -18.54
N ILE A 60 -25.10 -11.81 -19.13
CA ILE A 60 -25.69 -11.90 -20.48
C ILE A 60 -27.05 -11.19 -20.56
N ASP A 61 -27.83 -11.17 -19.47
CA ASP A 61 -29.07 -10.38 -19.41
C ASP A 61 -28.84 -8.89 -19.11
N GLY A 62 -27.63 -8.51 -18.68
CA GLY A 62 -27.23 -7.14 -18.34
C GLY A 62 -27.75 -6.64 -16.99
N THR A 63 -28.31 -7.51 -16.16
CA THR A 63 -28.97 -7.13 -14.90
C THR A 63 -28.01 -6.98 -13.72
N ARG A 64 -26.91 -7.75 -13.71
CA ARG A 64 -25.97 -7.84 -12.59
C ARG A 64 -24.52 -7.94 -13.08
N LEU A 65 -23.56 -7.82 -12.17
CA LEU A 65 -22.17 -8.16 -12.44
C LEU A 65 -21.87 -9.60 -12.05
N VAL A 66 -21.15 -10.32 -12.91
CA VAL A 66 -20.72 -11.70 -12.69
C VAL A 66 -19.19 -11.78 -12.73
N ALA A 67 -18.63 -12.61 -11.85
CA ALA A 67 -17.19 -12.86 -11.82
C ALA A 67 -16.80 -13.84 -12.93
N VAL A 68 -15.89 -13.42 -13.78
CA VAL A 68 -15.33 -14.22 -14.87
C VAL A 68 -13.86 -14.48 -14.59
N ASN A 69 -13.48 -15.75 -14.52
CA ASN A 69 -12.10 -16.13 -14.27
C ASN A 69 -11.26 -15.96 -15.56
N ARG A 70 -10.10 -15.31 -15.42
CA ARG A 70 -9.11 -15.16 -16.50
C ARG A 70 -7.71 -15.49 -16.00
N ARG A 71 -6.85 -15.91 -16.91
CA ARG A 71 -5.41 -16.05 -16.66
C ARG A 71 -4.76 -14.70 -16.93
N ALA A 72 -4.05 -14.16 -15.94
CA ALA A 72 -3.29 -12.92 -16.05
C ALA A 72 -1.80 -13.20 -15.77
N GLU A 73 -0.93 -12.52 -16.49
CA GLU A 73 0.51 -12.49 -16.20
C GLU A 73 0.79 -11.33 -15.26
N LEU A 74 1.02 -11.63 -13.98
CA LEU A 74 1.17 -10.62 -12.93
C LEU A 74 2.64 -10.48 -12.53
N SER A 75 3.19 -9.29 -12.70
CA SER A 75 4.55 -8.98 -12.24
C SER A 75 4.58 -8.92 -10.71
N PRO A 76 5.54 -9.60 -10.05
CA PRO A 76 5.68 -9.49 -8.61
C PRO A 76 6.15 -8.09 -8.20
N PHE A 77 5.91 -7.74 -6.93
CA PHE A 77 6.41 -6.50 -6.34
C PHE A 77 5.91 -5.22 -7.04
N ARG A 78 4.70 -5.30 -7.62
CA ARG A 78 3.96 -4.23 -8.27
C ARG A 78 2.49 -4.38 -7.96
N TRP A 79 1.78 -3.26 -8.03
CA TRP A 79 0.32 -3.28 -8.06
C TRP A 79 -0.17 -3.90 -9.37
N HIS A 80 -1.23 -4.71 -9.30
CA HIS A 80 -1.81 -5.38 -10.48
C HIS A 80 -3.02 -4.66 -11.06
N ALA A 81 -3.44 -3.55 -10.44
CA ALA A 81 -4.66 -2.84 -10.81
C ALA A 81 -4.70 -2.44 -12.29
N ASP A 82 -3.62 -1.82 -12.81
CA ASP A 82 -3.51 -1.42 -14.22
C ASP A 82 -3.74 -2.61 -15.17
N THR A 83 -3.03 -3.72 -14.94
CA THR A 83 -3.17 -4.96 -15.74
C THR A 83 -4.59 -5.52 -15.70
N LEU A 84 -5.22 -5.54 -14.53
CA LEU A 84 -6.59 -6.05 -14.38
C LEU A 84 -7.61 -5.16 -15.11
N LEU A 85 -7.42 -3.84 -15.06
CA LEU A 85 -8.30 -2.91 -15.78
C LEU A 85 -8.10 -2.99 -17.29
N GLU A 86 -6.87 -3.11 -17.76
CA GLU A 86 -6.59 -3.35 -19.18
C GLU A 86 -7.27 -4.64 -19.67
N MET A 87 -7.18 -5.73 -18.89
CA MET A 87 -7.88 -6.98 -19.20
C MET A 87 -9.42 -6.84 -19.14
N LEU A 88 -9.94 -6.08 -18.18
CA LEU A 88 -11.36 -5.81 -18.04
C LEU A 88 -11.91 -5.01 -19.24
N PHE A 89 -11.17 -4.00 -19.70
CA PHE A 89 -11.56 -3.16 -20.83
C PHE A 89 -11.41 -3.89 -22.17
N ALA A 90 -10.40 -4.75 -22.31
CA ALA A 90 -10.17 -5.58 -23.48
C ALA A 90 -10.91 -6.93 -23.44
N TYR A 91 -11.90 -7.08 -22.56
CA TYR A 91 -12.60 -8.36 -22.40
C TYR A 91 -13.31 -8.77 -23.69
N GLU A 92 -12.95 -9.96 -24.16
CA GLU A 92 -13.65 -10.69 -25.22
C GLU A 92 -14.05 -12.07 -24.67
N GLY A 93 -15.31 -12.47 -24.86
CA GLY A 93 -15.82 -13.77 -24.42
C GLY A 93 -17.34 -13.86 -24.42
N ASP A 94 -17.84 -15.09 -24.32
CA ASP A 94 -19.27 -15.41 -24.41
C ASP A 94 -19.95 -15.61 -23.04
N GLU A 95 -19.18 -15.68 -21.96
CA GLU A 95 -19.68 -15.98 -20.60
C GLU A 95 -20.37 -14.77 -19.94
N ALA A 96 -20.03 -13.57 -20.40
CA ALA A 96 -20.50 -12.28 -19.90
C ALA A 96 -20.44 -11.26 -21.04
N LYS A 97 -21.14 -10.13 -20.90
CA LYS A 97 -21.06 -9.03 -21.85
C LYS A 97 -19.79 -8.20 -21.59
N PRO A 98 -19.16 -7.63 -22.65
CA PRO A 98 -18.15 -6.60 -22.45
C PRO A 98 -18.77 -5.37 -21.76
N LEU A 99 -17.91 -4.52 -21.21
CA LEU A 99 -18.35 -3.26 -20.63
C LEU A 99 -19.00 -2.34 -21.68
N PRO A 100 -19.99 -1.52 -21.28
CA PRO A 100 -20.57 -0.52 -22.17
C PRO A 100 -19.48 0.39 -22.74
N ARG A 101 -19.46 0.55 -24.08
CA ARG A 101 -18.48 1.38 -24.79
C ARG A 101 -17.03 1.09 -24.38
N ALA A 102 -16.67 -0.20 -24.28
CA ALA A 102 -15.32 -0.63 -23.91
C ALA A 102 -14.21 0.03 -24.75
N ASP A 103 -14.48 0.34 -26.02
CA ASP A 103 -13.60 1.08 -26.92
C ASP A 103 -13.23 2.50 -26.43
N ALA A 104 -14.09 3.09 -25.60
CA ALA A 104 -13.89 4.42 -25.02
C ALA A 104 -13.17 4.38 -23.64
N LEU A 105 -12.94 3.19 -23.07
CA LEU A 105 -12.34 3.03 -21.75
C LEU A 105 -10.82 2.85 -21.86
N LYS A 106 -10.07 3.82 -21.33
CA LYS A 106 -8.61 3.75 -21.20
C LYS A 106 -8.18 4.44 -19.92
N LEU A 107 -7.10 3.96 -19.32
CA LEU A 107 -6.44 4.67 -18.23
C LEU A 107 -5.76 5.92 -18.77
N GLN A 108 -5.96 7.05 -18.08
CA GLN A 108 -5.23 8.28 -18.34
C GLN A 108 -3.88 8.31 -17.60
N SER A 109 -3.82 7.66 -16.46
CA SER A 109 -2.64 7.54 -15.61
C SER A 109 -2.68 6.20 -14.87
N PRO A 110 -1.54 5.73 -14.32
CA PRO A 110 -1.53 4.55 -13.46
C PRO A 110 -2.53 4.65 -12.30
N VAL A 111 -3.05 3.51 -11.84
CA VAL A 111 -4.01 3.48 -10.74
C VAL A 111 -3.30 3.81 -9.43
N GLU A 112 -3.66 4.94 -8.83
CA GLU A 112 -3.11 5.40 -7.56
C GLU A 112 -3.65 4.53 -6.40
N ILE A 113 -2.79 3.88 -5.61
CA ILE A 113 -3.23 3.02 -4.49
C ILE A 113 -2.60 3.46 -3.17
N SER A 114 -3.40 4.05 -2.28
CA SER A 114 -2.96 4.48 -0.95
C SER A 114 -3.83 3.83 0.12
N CYS A 115 -3.20 3.13 1.07
CA CYS A 115 -3.84 2.61 2.29
C CYS A 115 -5.21 1.90 2.06
N GLY A 116 -5.30 0.99 1.09
CA GLY A 116 -6.55 0.28 0.81
C GLY A 116 -7.49 0.98 -0.18
N VAL A 117 -7.15 2.18 -0.65
CA VAL A 117 -7.98 2.95 -1.58
C VAL A 117 -7.30 3.07 -2.93
N ALA A 118 -7.94 2.53 -3.98
CA ALA A 118 -7.55 2.75 -5.35
C ALA A 118 -8.24 3.99 -5.94
N THR A 119 -7.54 4.85 -6.67
CA THR A 119 -8.14 5.92 -7.46
C THR A 119 -7.81 5.71 -8.94
N VAL A 120 -8.84 5.40 -9.72
CA VAL A 120 -8.72 5.13 -11.16
C VAL A 120 -9.08 6.39 -11.92
N ASN A 121 -8.20 6.81 -12.82
CA ASN A 121 -8.42 7.96 -13.68
C ASN A 121 -8.55 7.51 -15.14
N LEU A 122 -9.76 7.58 -15.68
CA LEU A 122 -10.05 7.25 -17.07
C LEU A 122 -9.77 8.44 -17.99
N SER A 123 -9.46 8.17 -19.25
CA SER A 123 -9.32 9.22 -20.27
C SER A 123 -10.65 9.92 -20.57
N ALA A 124 -10.57 11.16 -21.07
CA ALA A 124 -11.74 11.97 -21.42
C ALA A 124 -12.73 11.30 -22.40
N THR A 125 -12.30 10.28 -23.15
CA THR A 125 -13.19 9.45 -24.01
C THR A 125 -14.32 8.77 -23.23
N ALA A 126 -14.13 8.50 -21.93
CA ALA A 126 -15.16 7.94 -21.06
C ALA A 126 -16.37 8.88 -20.87
N LEU A 127 -16.23 10.19 -21.15
CA LEU A 127 -17.34 11.14 -21.13
C LEU A 127 -18.37 10.89 -22.25
N THR A 128 -18.08 9.98 -23.19
CA THR A 128 -19.03 9.59 -24.24
C THR A 128 -20.07 8.57 -23.79
N LEU A 129 -19.92 8.01 -22.58
CA LEU A 129 -20.88 7.11 -21.96
C LEU A 129 -22.05 7.90 -21.34
N SER A 130 -23.24 7.32 -21.29
CA SER A 130 -24.31 7.84 -20.43
C SER A 130 -23.94 7.65 -18.94
N HIS A 131 -24.53 8.42 -18.04
CA HIS A 131 -24.25 8.29 -16.60
C HIS A 131 -24.57 6.89 -16.05
N GLU A 132 -25.63 6.24 -16.54
CA GLU A 132 -25.98 4.86 -16.16
C GLU A 132 -24.95 3.84 -16.67
N GLN A 133 -24.49 4.01 -17.91
CA GLN A 133 -23.40 3.18 -18.47
C GLN A 133 -22.11 3.38 -17.69
N LEU A 134 -21.78 4.64 -17.36
CA LEU A 134 -20.61 5.00 -16.58
C LEU A 134 -20.66 4.40 -15.18
N TYR A 135 -21.82 4.46 -14.52
CA TYR A 135 -22.00 3.85 -13.20
C TYR A 135 -21.83 2.33 -13.24
N THR A 136 -22.33 1.67 -14.29
CA THR A 136 -22.07 0.23 -14.52
C THR A 136 -20.59 -0.07 -14.65
N VAL A 137 -19.85 0.74 -15.44
CA VAL A 137 -18.39 0.63 -15.57
C VAL A 137 -17.71 0.84 -14.21
N PHE A 138 -18.15 1.80 -13.42
CA PHE A 138 -17.58 2.09 -12.11
C PHE A 138 -17.78 0.94 -11.12
N GLN A 139 -18.96 0.31 -11.10
CA GLN A 139 -19.23 -0.88 -10.30
C GLN A 139 -18.35 -2.07 -10.75
N ALA A 140 -18.18 -2.26 -12.06
CA ALA A 140 -17.33 -3.33 -12.60
C ALA A 140 -15.85 -3.14 -12.21
N ILE A 141 -15.34 -1.91 -12.31
CA ILE A 141 -13.99 -1.54 -11.87
C ILE A 141 -13.84 -1.77 -10.36
N ALA A 142 -14.78 -1.26 -9.56
CA ALA A 142 -14.76 -1.42 -8.11
C ALA A 142 -14.74 -2.90 -7.70
N ASN A 143 -15.63 -3.71 -8.27
CA ASN A 143 -15.71 -5.13 -7.98
C ASN A 143 -14.46 -5.89 -8.42
N THR A 144 -13.86 -5.54 -9.56
CA THR A 144 -12.64 -6.20 -10.05
C THR A 144 -11.45 -5.88 -9.15
N LEU A 145 -11.24 -4.61 -8.80
CA LEU A 145 -10.10 -4.19 -8.00
C LEU A 145 -10.21 -4.57 -6.53
N CYS A 146 -11.41 -4.55 -5.94
CA CYS A 146 -11.62 -4.98 -4.55
C CYS A 146 -11.47 -6.50 -4.34
N ARG A 147 -11.06 -7.26 -5.39
CA ARG A 147 -10.59 -8.65 -5.24
C ARG A 147 -9.07 -8.77 -5.10
N CYS A 148 -8.33 -7.72 -5.39
CA CYS A 148 -6.90 -7.67 -5.09
C CYS A 148 -6.70 -7.53 -3.59
N ASP A 149 -5.69 -8.20 -3.02
CA ASP A 149 -5.39 -7.96 -1.62
C ASP A 149 -4.85 -6.54 -1.46
N GLY A 150 -5.28 -5.86 -0.39
CA GLY A 150 -4.86 -4.49 -0.11
C GLY A 150 -5.63 -3.39 -0.89
N ILE A 151 -6.75 -3.71 -1.54
CA ILE A 151 -7.70 -2.72 -2.06
C ILE A 151 -9.10 -3.01 -1.49
N ASP A 152 -9.61 -2.10 -0.68
CA ASP A 152 -10.92 -2.18 -0.01
C ASP A 152 -11.99 -1.31 -0.71
N SER A 153 -11.55 -0.31 -1.46
CA SER A 153 -12.43 0.67 -2.11
C SER A 153 -11.80 1.34 -3.31
N VAL A 154 -12.65 1.92 -4.17
CA VAL A 154 -12.22 2.55 -5.42
C VAL A 154 -12.91 3.89 -5.64
N ASN A 155 -12.12 4.92 -5.93
CA ASN A 155 -12.59 6.19 -6.49
C ASN A 155 -12.39 6.21 -8.00
N LEU A 156 -13.31 6.88 -8.70
CA LEU A 156 -13.30 6.98 -10.15
C LEU A 156 -13.26 8.44 -10.58
N LEU A 157 -12.28 8.77 -11.42
CA LEU A 157 -12.11 10.07 -12.06
C LEU A 157 -12.11 9.90 -13.58
N ILE A 158 -12.48 10.97 -14.29
CA ILE A 158 -12.31 11.08 -15.73
C ILE A 158 -11.54 12.36 -16.00
N ALA A 159 -10.38 12.24 -16.66
CA ALA A 159 -9.47 13.35 -16.88
C ALA A 159 -9.11 14.16 -15.63
N GLY A 160 -8.98 13.46 -14.49
CA GLY A 160 -8.65 14.05 -13.20
C GLY A 160 -9.82 14.74 -12.50
N VAL A 161 -11.05 14.62 -13.02
CA VAL A 161 -12.26 15.24 -12.48
C VAL A 161 -13.27 14.16 -12.07
N GLN A 162 -13.92 14.35 -10.93
CA GLN A 162 -15.04 13.52 -10.51
C GLN A 162 -16.26 13.85 -11.40
N PRO A 163 -16.83 12.90 -12.18
CA PRO A 163 -17.79 13.23 -13.24
C PRO A 163 -19.23 13.52 -12.78
N GLY A 164 -19.54 13.22 -11.52
CA GLY A 164 -20.90 13.17 -11.00
C GLY A 164 -21.71 12.00 -11.53
N LEU A 165 -22.84 11.71 -10.87
CA LEU A 165 -23.78 10.64 -11.27
C LEU A 165 -24.99 11.14 -12.03
N ASP A 166 -25.24 12.44 -12.08
CA ASP A 166 -26.43 13.02 -12.70
C ASP A 166 -26.06 14.00 -13.83
N VAL A 167 -27.06 14.36 -14.64
CA VAL A 167 -26.86 15.23 -15.82
C VAL A 167 -26.30 16.62 -15.46
N ALA A 168 -26.55 17.12 -14.24
CA ALA A 168 -25.96 18.37 -13.79
C ALA A 168 -24.53 18.22 -13.26
N SER A 169 -24.04 16.98 -13.11
CA SER A 169 -22.78 16.63 -12.46
C SER A 169 -22.67 17.27 -11.08
N GLU A 170 -23.68 17.03 -10.24
CA GLU A 170 -23.79 17.61 -8.89
C GLU A 170 -23.84 16.55 -7.80
N THR A 171 -24.12 15.29 -8.15
CA THR A 171 -24.19 14.16 -7.24
C THR A 171 -22.84 13.42 -7.25
N PRO A 172 -22.07 13.47 -6.16
CA PRO A 172 -20.82 12.71 -6.06
C PRO A 172 -21.07 11.20 -6.17
N THR A 173 -20.10 10.47 -6.71
CA THR A 173 -20.14 8.99 -6.73
C THR A 173 -19.83 8.39 -5.36
N GLY A 174 -18.98 9.06 -4.57
CA GLY A 174 -18.37 8.47 -3.37
C GLY A 174 -17.34 7.38 -3.70
N ALA A 175 -16.70 6.85 -2.66
CA ALA A 175 -15.84 5.68 -2.76
C ALA A 175 -16.71 4.43 -2.93
N LEU A 176 -16.41 3.62 -3.95
CA LEU A 176 -17.15 2.40 -4.26
C LEU A 176 -16.49 1.19 -3.60
N HIS A 177 -17.31 0.25 -3.15
CA HIS A 177 -16.88 -1.01 -2.55
C HIS A 177 -17.39 -2.19 -3.38
N LEU A 178 -16.85 -3.38 -3.13
CA LEU A 178 -17.32 -4.62 -3.75
C LEU A 178 -18.83 -4.81 -3.50
N ASN A 179 -19.61 -4.87 -4.58
CA ASN A 179 -21.03 -5.25 -4.55
C ASN A 179 -21.33 -6.25 -5.68
N SER A 180 -21.45 -7.52 -5.31
CA SER A 180 -21.76 -8.62 -6.24
C SER A 180 -23.16 -9.18 -6.10
N THR A 181 -24.00 -8.62 -5.21
CA THR A 181 -25.31 -9.19 -4.85
C THR A 181 -26.47 -8.43 -5.45
N ASP A 182 -26.36 -7.11 -5.58
CA ASP A 182 -27.47 -6.25 -6.00
C ASP A 182 -27.56 -6.15 -7.53
N ASP A 183 -28.79 -5.99 -8.04
CA ASP A 183 -29.01 -5.67 -9.45
C ASP A 183 -28.51 -4.25 -9.77
N LEU A 184 -27.92 -4.07 -10.96
CA LEU A 184 -27.34 -2.81 -11.41
C LEU A 184 -28.35 -1.66 -11.43
N SER A 185 -29.59 -1.93 -11.85
CA SER A 185 -30.68 -0.94 -11.82
C SER A 185 -31.02 -0.50 -10.41
N THR A 186 -31.03 -1.43 -9.45
CA THR A 186 -31.28 -1.13 -8.04
C THR A 186 -30.16 -0.27 -7.45
N LEU A 187 -28.90 -0.57 -7.81
CA LEU A 187 -27.75 0.24 -7.39
C LEU A 187 -27.81 1.65 -7.98
N TRP A 188 -28.13 1.76 -9.26
CA TRP A 188 -28.30 3.03 -9.95
C TRP A 188 -29.42 3.88 -9.34
N ASP A 189 -30.60 3.29 -9.15
CA ASP A 189 -31.74 3.95 -8.52
C ASP A 189 -31.42 4.38 -7.09
N ARG A 190 -30.71 3.55 -6.32
CA ARG A 190 -30.24 3.89 -4.97
C ARG A 190 -29.29 5.09 -5.01
N ALA A 191 -28.33 5.10 -5.92
CA ALA A 191 -27.34 6.17 -6.04
C ALA A 191 -27.99 7.51 -6.43
N LEU A 192 -28.94 7.51 -7.37
CA LEU A 192 -29.68 8.72 -7.75
C LEU A 192 -30.70 9.16 -6.69
N SER A 193 -31.39 8.19 -6.08
CA SER A 193 -32.43 8.47 -5.08
C SER A 193 -31.87 9.01 -3.77
N GLN A 194 -30.55 9.02 -3.56
CA GLN A 194 -29.92 9.81 -2.50
C GLN A 194 -30.25 11.31 -2.62
N ARG A 195 -30.67 11.81 -3.79
CA ARG A 195 -31.07 13.21 -4.02
C ARG A 195 -32.59 13.50 -3.88
N SER A 196 -33.46 12.57 -4.26
CA SER A 196 -34.93 12.77 -4.43
C SER A 196 -35.81 12.87 -3.15
N ALA A 197 -35.81 13.98 -2.40
CA ALA A 197 -36.99 14.36 -1.59
C ALA A 197 -37.26 15.87 -1.66
N ALA A 198 -38.53 16.19 -1.82
CA ALA A 198 -39.05 17.51 -2.20
C ALA A 198 -38.96 18.62 -1.14
N ASP A 199 -38.28 18.41 -0.01
CA ASP A 199 -38.43 19.28 1.18
C ASP A 199 -37.11 19.91 1.71
N GLY A 200 -36.10 20.03 0.84
CA GLY A 200 -34.89 20.84 1.09
C GLY A 200 -33.96 20.38 2.23
N SER A 201 -34.34 19.35 2.97
CA SER A 201 -33.63 18.81 4.13
C SER A 201 -33.22 17.37 3.84
N ARG A 202 -32.14 17.16 3.07
CA ARG A 202 -31.68 15.79 2.78
C ARG A 202 -30.22 15.58 3.11
N ARG A 203 -30.02 14.52 3.89
CA ARG A 203 -28.74 14.02 4.34
C ARG A 203 -28.23 13.02 3.31
N LEU A 204 -27.29 13.43 2.46
CA LEU A 204 -26.52 12.51 1.62
C LEU A 204 -25.54 11.79 2.56
N VAL A 205 -25.54 10.46 2.55
CA VAL A 205 -24.58 9.66 3.33
C VAL A 205 -23.76 8.84 2.35
N GLN A 206 -22.45 9.06 2.33
CA GLN A 206 -21.54 8.43 1.39
C GLN A 206 -20.18 8.17 2.03
N ASP A 207 -19.50 7.14 1.55
CA ASP A 207 -18.10 6.91 1.89
C ASP A 207 -17.22 7.85 1.05
N VAL A 208 -16.29 8.50 1.74
CA VAL A 208 -15.43 9.54 1.19
C VAL A 208 -13.98 9.26 1.55
N THR A 209 -13.10 9.35 0.56
CA THR A 209 -11.66 9.28 0.79
C THR A 209 -11.12 10.64 1.22
N LEU A 210 -10.60 10.71 2.44
CA LEU A 210 -9.97 11.89 3.03
C LEU A 210 -8.46 11.69 3.03
N TYR A 211 -7.71 12.72 2.65
CA TYR A 211 -6.25 12.68 2.57
C TYR A 211 -5.64 13.52 3.68
N PHE A 212 -4.81 12.92 4.53
CA PHE A 212 -4.19 13.54 5.69
C PHE A 212 -2.68 13.71 5.46
N PRO A 213 -2.07 14.80 5.95
CA PRO A 213 -0.62 14.96 5.93
C PRO A 213 0.09 13.79 6.63
N ALA A 214 1.13 13.26 6.00
CA ALA A 214 2.00 12.26 6.60
C ALA A 214 3.07 12.93 7.48
N ALA A 215 3.59 12.18 8.46
CA ALA A 215 4.69 12.64 9.31
C ALA A 215 5.95 12.99 8.49
N GLY A 216 6.77 13.92 9.01
CA GLY A 216 7.99 14.39 8.35
C GLY A 216 7.75 15.30 7.14
N GLY A 217 6.52 15.79 6.92
CA GLY A 217 6.21 16.77 5.87
C GLY A 217 6.38 16.24 4.44
N ARG A 218 6.21 14.92 4.24
CA ARG A 218 6.63 14.21 3.02
C ARG A 218 5.54 14.00 1.98
N GLY A 219 4.28 14.20 2.33
CA GLY A 219 3.17 13.81 1.47
C GLY A 219 1.87 13.61 2.25
N VAL A 220 0.98 12.84 1.66
CA VAL A 220 -0.34 12.53 2.20
C VAL A 220 -0.65 11.03 2.11
N LEU A 221 -1.39 10.55 3.10
CA LEU A 221 -1.99 9.21 3.14
C LEU A 221 -3.50 9.38 3.16
N CYS A 222 -4.26 8.36 2.73
CA CYS A 222 -5.71 8.44 2.78
C CYS A 222 -6.38 7.36 3.65
N GLU A 223 -7.60 7.67 4.08
CA GLU A 223 -8.54 6.70 4.63
C GLU A 223 -9.95 7.03 4.14
N ASN A 224 -10.83 6.03 4.15
CA ASN A 224 -12.25 6.26 3.89
C ASN A 224 -12.99 6.60 5.17
N ARG A 225 -13.96 7.50 5.05
CA ARG A 225 -14.89 7.85 6.11
C ARG A 225 -16.29 7.99 5.56
N THR A 226 -17.26 7.37 6.22
CA THR A 226 -18.67 7.61 5.94
C THR A 226 -19.05 9.00 6.46
N LEU A 227 -19.37 9.91 5.55
CA LEU A 227 -19.78 11.28 5.86
C LEU A 227 -21.24 11.52 5.55
N ALA A 228 -21.81 12.47 6.28
CA ALA A 228 -23.18 12.92 6.12
C ALA A 228 -23.21 14.39 5.71
N PHE A 229 -23.77 14.67 4.54
CA PHE A 229 -23.89 16.02 4.01
C PHE A 229 -25.34 16.47 4.13
N SER A 230 -25.59 17.50 4.95
CA SER A 230 -26.92 18.10 5.11
C SER A 230 -27.35 18.96 3.91
N ASN A 231 -26.38 19.37 3.08
CA ASN A 231 -26.59 20.19 1.89
C ASN A 231 -25.68 19.70 0.77
N ALA A 232 -26.27 19.38 -0.38
CA ALA A 232 -25.57 18.86 -1.56
C ALA A 232 -24.93 19.94 -2.45
N ALA A 233 -25.01 21.22 -2.08
CA ALA A 233 -24.30 22.27 -2.80
C ALA A 233 -22.79 22.17 -2.58
N LEU A 234 -22.00 22.32 -3.66
CA LEU A 234 -20.54 22.16 -3.65
C LEU A 234 -19.82 22.93 -2.51
N PRO A 235 -20.13 24.21 -2.23
CA PRO A 235 -19.58 24.93 -1.07
C PRO A 235 -19.78 24.23 0.28
N HIS A 236 -20.99 23.72 0.54
CA HIS A 236 -21.33 23.08 1.80
C HIS A 236 -20.73 21.68 1.93
N MET A 237 -20.63 20.95 0.81
CA MET A 237 -19.89 19.69 0.78
C MET A 237 -18.41 19.93 1.06
N ALA A 238 -17.79 20.93 0.42
CA ALA A 238 -16.41 21.33 0.70
C ALA A 238 -16.20 21.69 2.18
N ARG A 239 -17.15 22.41 2.80
CA ARG A 239 -17.11 22.70 4.23
C ARG A 239 -17.13 21.43 5.08
N THR A 240 -18.03 20.49 4.77
CA THR A 240 -18.13 19.21 5.48
C THR A 240 -16.84 18.40 5.38
N LEU A 241 -16.18 18.41 4.22
CA LEU A 241 -14.88 17.76 4.02
C LEU A 241 -13.78 18.44 4.86
N LEU A 242 -13.76 19.77 4.94
CA LEU A 242 -12.81 20.51 5.79
C LEU A 242 -13.02 20.22 7.27
N ASP A 243 -14.27 20.11 7.71
CA ASP A 243 -14.60 19.72 9.08
C ASP A 243 -14.09 18.29 9.37
N ALA A 244 -14.34 17.34 8.45
CA ALA A 244 -13.85 15.97 8.59
C ALA A 244 -12.32 15.85 8.59
N LEU A 245 -11.62 16.65 7.77
CA LEU A 245 -10.15 16.75 7.80
C LEU A 245 -9.65 17.35 9.13
N SER A 246 -10.36 18.35 9.65
CA SER A 246 -10.04 18.99 10.94
C SER A 246 -10.18 18.04 12.13
N GLU A 247 -11.05 17.03 12.03
CA GLU A 247 -11.21 15.99 13.05
C GLU A 247 -10.04 14.99 13.12
N GLY A 248 -9.09 15.07 12.18
CA GLY A 248 -7.96 14.16 12.05
C GLY A 248 -8.36 12.76 11.55
N PRO A 249 -7.39 11.88 11.29
CA PRO A 249 -7.64 10.50 10.88
C PRO A 249 -8.33 9.69 12.00
N LYS A 250 -9.13 8.68 11.63
CA LYS A 250 -9.80 7.75 12.56
C LYS A 250 -9.26 6.33 12.51
N VAL A 251 -8.65 5.95 11.39
CA VAL A 251 -8.07 4.62 11.15
C VAL A 251 -6.55 4.71 11.09
N LEU A 252 -6.02 5.73 10.40
CA LEU A 252 -4.58 5.92 10.33
C LEU A 252 -4.01 6.40 11.67
N THR A 253 -2.99 5.70 12.15
CA THR A 253 -2.21 6.08 13.34
C THR A 253 -0.93 6.80 12.95
N ASP A 254 -0.32 7.50 13.90
CA ASP A 254 1.04 8.07 13.77
C ASP A 254 1.16 9.17 12.70
N LEU A 255 0.07 9.89 12.46
CA LEU A 255 0.06 11.08 11.61
C LEU A 255 0.12 12.34 12.49
N PRO A 256 0.71 13.45 11.98
CA PRO A 256 0.61 14.74 12.63
C PRO A 256 -0.86 15.15 12.77
N ALA A 257 -1.18 15.93 13.81
CA ALA A 257 -2.50 16.51 13.89
C ALA A 257 -2.65 17.52 12.75
N PHE A 258 -3.81 17.53 12.11
CA PHE A 258 -4.09 18.53 11.08
C PHE A 258 -4.75 19.73 11.76
N PRO A 259 -4.26 20.99 11.58
CA PRO A 259 -4.91 22.13 12.21
C PRO A 259 -6.39 22.18 11.89
N PRO A 260 -7.24 22.71 12.79
CA PRO A 260 -8.67 22.77 12.57
C PRO A 260 -9.00 23.79 11.46
N LEU A 261 -8.87 23.36 10.20
CA LEU A 261 -8.96 24.17 8.98
C LEU A 261 -10.24 25.02 8.95
N HIS A 262 -11.34 24.47 9.46
CA HIS A 262 -12.64 25.14 9.52
C HIS A 262 -12.65 26.40 10.41
N VAL A 263 -11.78 26.47 11.43
CA VAL A 263 -11.60 27.64 12.29
C VAL A 263 -10.84 28.74 11.56
N TYR A 264 -9.93 28.36 10.65
CA TYR A 264 -9.12 29.29 9.89
C TYR A 264 -9.79 29.74 8.60
N LEU A 265 -10.98 29.27 8.24
CA LEU A 265 -11.70 29.78 7.06
C LEU A 265 -12.07 31.26 7.24
N ALA A 266 -11.53 32.10 6.36
CA ALA A 266 -11.84 33.54 6.32
C ALA A 266 -13.18 33.82 5.64
N THR A 267 -13.56 32.98 4.68
CA THR A 267 -14.86 33.01 4.01
C THR A 267 -15.35 31.58 3.77
N GLU A 268 -16.66 31.41 3.56
CA GLU A 268 -17.18 30.13 3.09
C GLU A 268 -16.50 29.71 1.76
N PRO A 269 -16.31 28.40 1.52
CA PRO A 269 -15.83 27.91 0.24
C PRO A 269 -16.69 28.44 -0.92
N ALA A 270 -16.06 28.81 -2.02
CA ALA A 270 -16.77 29.32 -3.20
C ALA A 270 -16.39 28.50 -4.43
N VAL A 271 -17.31 28.36 -5.38
CA VAL A 271 -17.02 27.72 -6.68
C VAL A 271 -17.13 28.78 -7.75
N ASN A 272 -16.03 28.96 -8.48
CA ASN A 272 -15.98 29.86 -9.63
C ASN A 272 -15.95 29.03 -10.91
N GLU A 273 -16.68 29.47 -11.93
CA GLU A 273 -16.65 28.84 -13.25
C GLU A 273 -16.01 29.79 -14.25
N THR A 274 -14.97 29.32 -14.95
CA THR A 274 -14.28 30.11 -15.98
C THR A 274 -14.01 29.21 -17.17
N SER A 275 -14.46 29.62 -18.36
CA SER A 275 -14.31 28.84 -19.60
C SER A 275 -14.87 27.41 -19.51
N GLY A 276 -15.91 27.19 -18.70
CA GLY A 276 -16.56 25.88 -18.51
C GLY A 276 -15.88 24.97 -17.49
N GLU A 277 -14.76 25.39 -16.88
CA GLU A 277 -14.14 24.67 -15.77
C GLU A 277 -14.58 25.28 -14.44
N LYS A 278 -15.04 24.43 -13.50
CA LYS A 278 -15.33 24.85 -12.13
C LYS A 278 -14.10 24.66 -11.26
N VAL A 279 -13.79 25.67 -10.47
CA VAL A 279 -12.64 25.73 -9.57
C VAL A 279 -13.12 26.10 -8.17
N LEU A 280 -12.75 25.27 -7.19
CA LEU A 280 -13.05 25.54 -5.78
C LEU A 280 -12.07 26.57 -5.24
N THR A 281 -12.56 27.62 -4.61
CA THR A 281 -11.76 28.64 -3.93
C THR A 281 -11.88 28.48 -2.42
N LEU A 282 -10.74 28.30 -1.77
CA LEU A 282 -10.60 28.24 -0.31
C LEU A 282 -9.83 29.47 0.17
N ARG A 283 -10.34 30.18 1.17
CA ARG A 283 -9.68 31.36 1.76
C ARG A 283 -9.50 31.14 3.24
N PHE A 284 -8.26 31.13 3.69
CA PHE A 284 -7.89 30.96 5.08
C PHE A 284 -7.33 32.26 5.67
N SER A 285 -7.42 32.43 6.98
CA SER A 285 -6.77 33.52 7.70
C SER A 285 -5.26 33.32 7.73
N GLN A 286 -4.51 34.41 7.95
CA GLN A 286 -3.04 34.38 7.98
C GLN A 286 -2.48 33.48 9.10
N ASP A 287 -3.25 33.32 10.18
CA ASP A 287 -2.88 32.54 11.36
C ASP A 287 -2.74 31.04 11.06
N LEU A 288 -3.31 30.56 9.95
CA LEU A 288 -3.18 29.16 9.53
C LEU A 288 -1.70 28.76 9.36
N ASN A 289 -0.83 29.68 8.93
CA ASN A 289 0.59 29.36 8.77
C ASN A 289 1.27 28.97 10.08
N ALA A 290 0.94 29.67 11.17
CA ALA A 290 1.50 29.37 12.48
C ALA A 290 0.99 28.01 12.97
N ALA A 291 -0.30 27.75 12.81
CA ALA A 291 -0.91 26.48 13.20
C ALA A 291 -0.34 25.28 12.42
N LEU A 292 -0.09 25.45 11.11
CA LEU A 292 0.56 24.42 10.29
C LEU A 292 1.99 24.13 10.77
N LEU A 293 2.75 25.18 11.11
CA LEU A 293 4.12 25.04 11.60
C LEU A 293 4.17 24.32 12.95
N ASP A 294 3.26 24.67 13.87
CA ASP A 294 3.18 24.05 15.21
C ASP A 294 2.93 22.54 15.13
N GLU A 295 2.18 22.09 14.11
CA GLU A 295 1.89 20.67 13.87
C GLU A 295 2.88 19.98 12.90
N GLY A 296 3.92 20.68 12.45
CA GLY A 296 4.90 20.14 11.50
C GLY A 296 4.32 19.84 10.10
N VAL A 297 3.23 20.48 9.72
CA VAL A 297 2.59 20.33 8.41
C VAL A 297 3.08 21.43 7.47
N THR A 298 3.66 21.06 6.33
CA THR A 298 4.08 22.04 5.32
C THR A 298 2.89 22.57 4.52
N ARG A 299 3.00 23.79 3.97
CA ARG A 299 1.99 24.33 3.03
C ARG A 299 1.75 23.38 1.84
N SER A 300 2.81 22.72 1.37
CA SER A 300 2.73 21.74 0.27
C SER A 300 1.92 20.50 0.65
N CYS A 301 2.09 19.96 1.85
CA CYS A 301 1.30 18.82 2.33
C CYS A 301 -0.16 19.21 2.59
N MET A 302 -0.41 20.40 3.13
CA MET A 302 -1.78 20.94 3.27
C MET A 302 -2.44 21.08 1.89
N ALA A 303 -1.75 21.68 0.92
CA ALA A 303 -2.27 21.85 -0.43
C ALA A 303 -2.55 20.50 -1.10
N ALA A 304 -1.63 19.53 -0.97
CA ALA A 304 -1.85 18.15 -1.45
C ALA A 304 -3.10 17.53 -0.81
N SER A 305 -3.22 17.58 0.53
CA SER A 305 -4.36 17.04 1.28
C SER A 305 -5.69 17.60 0.79
N LEU A 306 -5.76 18.92 0.65
CA LEU A 306 -6.96 19.63 0.19
C LEU A 306 -7.27 19.33 -1.27
N VAL A 307 -6.28 19.39 -2.17
CA VAL A 307 -6.49 19.11 -3.60
C VAL A 307 -6.97 17.67 -3.77
N TYR A 308 -6.27 16.69 -3.19
CA TYR A 308 -6.65 15.28 -3.30
C TYR A 308 -8.06 15.03 -2.77
N THR A 309 -8.39 15.53 -1.58
CA THR A 309 -9.72 15.33 -0.97
C THR A 309 -10.83 15.98 -1.80
N MET A 310 -10.66 17.24 -2.17
CA MET A 310 -11.69 18.02 -2.86
C MET A 310 -11.92 17.50 -4.28
N THR A 311 -10.87 17.25 -5.07
CA THR A 311 -11.05 16.82 -6.46
C THR A 311 -11.38 15.33 -6.60
N THR A 312 -11.12 14.50 -5.58
CA THR A 312 -11.59 13.11 -5.57
C THR A 312 -13.10 13.04 -5.35
N TYR A 313 -13.63 13.85 -4.44
CA TYR A 313 -15.03 13.75 -4.03
C TYR A 313 -15.96 14.71 -4.76
N LEU A 314 -15.60 15.99 -4.86
CA LEU A 314 -16.53 17.01 -5.35
C LEU A 314 -16.72 16.89 -6.88
N PRO A 315 -17.97 16.75 -7.35
CA PRO A 315 -18.26 16.57 -8.76
C PRO A 315 -17.94 17.83 -9.55
N ASN A 316 -17.38 17.61 -10.74
CA ASN A 316 -17.04 18.62 -11.73
C ASN A 316 -16.07 19.73 -11.23
N ILE A 317 -15.29 19.49 -10.18
CA ILE A 317 -14.24 20.41 -9.74
C ILE A 317 -12.90 20.05 -10.40
N ALA A 318 -12.42 20.93 -11.27
CA ALA A 318 -11.18 20.71 -12.04
C ALA A 318 -9.90 21.02 -11.23
N GLY A 319 -10.03 21.77 -10.14
CA GLY A 319 -8.91 22.16 -9.29
C GLY A 319 -9.33 23.06 -8.13
N VAL A 320 -8.34 23.44 -7.33
CA VAL A 320 -8.52 24.26 -6.13
C VAL A 320 -7.62 25.49 -6.18
N GLU A 321 -8.16 26.65 -5.86
CA GLU A 321 -7.40 27.86 -5.54
C GLU A 321 -7.37 28.06 -4.03
N MET A 322 -6.23 28.44 -3.48
CA MET A 322 -6.09 28.69 -2.05
C MET A 322 -5.49 30.06 -1.80
N PHE A 323 -6.01 30.71 -0.75
CA PHE A 323 -5.48 31.95 -0.21
C PHE A 323 -5.19 31.77 1.27
N ILE A 324 -4.09 32.36 1.76
CA ILE A 324 -3.79 32.48 3.18
C ILE A 324 -3.56 33.96 3.48
N GLY A 325 -4.49 34.58 4.20
CA GLY A 325 -4.60 36.05 4.24
C GLY A 325 -4.87 36.59 2.83
N ASP A 326 -4.10 37.60 2.42
CA ASP A 326 -4.22 38.21 1.08
C ASP A 326 -3.37 37.48 0.01
N GLU A 327 -2.54 36.52 0.41
CA GLU A 327 -1.64 35.79 -0.48
C GLU A 327 -2.42 34.71 -1.26
N LYS A 328 -2.45 34.80 -2.59
CA LYS A 328 -2.86 33.68 -3.45
C LYS A 328 -1.67 32.73 -3.61
N ILE A 329 -1.87 31.45 -3.32
CA ILE A 329 -0.84 30.44 -3.55
C ILE A 329 -0.75 30.17 -5.05
N THR A 330 0.32 30.65 -5.68
CA THR A 330 0.61 30.46 -7.11
C THR A 330 1.83 29.57 -7.36
N SER A 331 2.61 29.32 -6.32
CA SER A 331 3.72 28.38 -6.33
C SER A 331 3.94 27.75 -4.95
N LEU A 332 4.56 26.58 -4.95
CA LEU A 332 5.00 25.89 -3.74
C LEU A 332 6.37 25.29 -4.01
N THR A 333 7.31 25.42 -3.07
CA THR A 333 8.62 24.76 -3.14
C THR A 333 8.62 23.67 -2.06
N PRO A 334 8.37 22.42 -2.43
CA PRO A 334 8.23 21.35 -1.46
C PRO A 334 9.61 20.97 -0.90
N GLU A 335 9.73 20.92 0.43
CA GLU A 335 10.95 20.46 1.11
C GLU A 335 10.86 18.96 1.43
N GLY A 336 11.99 18.26 1.52
CA GLY A 336 12.04 16.85 1.94
C GLY A 336 12.87 15.92 1.05
N THR A 337 12.57 14.62 1.11
CA THR A 337 13.38 13.53 0.50
C THR A 337 12.62 12.70 -0.55
N TYR A 338 11.61 13.27 -1.19
CA TYR A 338 10.92 12.68 -2.36
C TYR A 338 11.47 13.26 -3.67
N GLN A 339 11.11 12.62 -4.79
CA GLN A 339 11.50 13.08 -6.12
C GLN A 339 10.93 14.47 -6.40
N GLY A 340 11.80 15.41 -6.80
CA GLY A 340 11.41 16.81 -7.05
C GLY A 340 11.40 17.69 -5.80
N ALA A 341 11.83 17.20 -4.63
CA ALA A 341 12.01 18.06 -3.46
C ALA A 341 13.06 19.16 -3.76
N GLY A 342 12.72 20.40 -3.37
CA GLY A 342 13.47 21.61 -3.70
C GLY A 342 13.11 22.22 -5.06
N GLU A 343 12.33 21.56 -5.90
CA GLU A 343 11.84 22.12 -7.16
C GLU A 343 10.55 22.91 -6.94
N THR A 344 10.50 24.13 -7.46
CA THR A 344 9.31 24.97 -7.34
C THR A 344 8.21 24.50 -8.29
N MET A 345 7.08 24.09 -7.71
CA MET A 345 5.83 23.85 -8.41
C MET A 345 5.17 25.18 -8.76
N LEU A 346 4.79 25.37 -10.02
CA LEU A 346 4.07 26.56 -10.49
C LEU A 346 2.63 26.18 -10.86
N PHE A 347 1.67 26.98 -10.42
CA PHE A 347 0.24 26.80 -10.69
C PHE A 347 -0.25 27.89 -11.63
N ALA A 348 -0.64 27.50 -12.85
CA ALA A 348 -1.19 28.43 -13.82
C ALA A 348 -2.44 29.11 -13.22
N ASN A 349 -2.42 30.45 -13.17
CA ASN A 349 -3.44 31.27 -12.52
C ASN A 349 -3.70 30.93 -11.03
N GLY A 350 -2.83 30.18 -10.36
CA GLY A 350 -3.04 29.70 -8.98
C GLY A 350 -4.01 28.53 -8.85
N VAL A 351 -4.40 27.89 -9.96
CA VAL A 351 -5.28 26.71 -9.95
C VAL A 351 -4.44 25.46 -9.75
N MET A 352 -4.62 24.81 -8.61
CA MET A 352 -3.95 23.55 -8.25
C MET A 352 -4.79 22.36 -8.69
N ARG A 353 -4.20 21.49 -9.52
CA ARG A 353 -4.85 20.27 -10.02
C ARG A 353 -4.24 19.03 -9.39
N ARG A 354 -5.05 17.97 -9.24
CA ARG A 354 -4.62 16.68 -8.68
C ARG A 354 -3.34 16.15 -9.32
N SER A 355 -3.25 16.17 -10.64
CA SER A 355 -2.11 15.61 -11.39
C SER A 355 -0.77 16.27 -11.05
N GLN A 356 -0.78 17.48 -10.49
CA GLN A 356 0.44 18.19 -10.07
C GLN A 356 0.97 17.67 -8.74
N PHE A 357 0.17 16.95 -7.95
CA PHE A 357 0.54 16.48 -6.61
C PHE A 357 0.85 14.97 -6.56
N GLY A 358 1.01 14.29 -7.71
CA GLY A 358 1.28 12.85 -7.77
C GLY A 358 2.43 12.37 -6.88
N VAL A 359 3.50 13.18 -6.75
CA VAL A 359 4.67 12.88 -5.91
C VAL A 359 4.40 12.92 -4.39
N PHE A 360 3.29 13.53 -3.97
CA PHE A 360 2.89 13.61 -2.57
C PHE A 360 2.07 12.41 -2.12
N LEU A 361 1.56 11.60 -3.04
CA LEU A 361 0.74 10.46 -2.66
C LEU A 361 1.60 9.32 -2.12
N LEU A 362 1.37 8.97 -0.86
CA LEU A 362 2.09 7.92 -0.17
C LEU A 362 1.16 6.73 0.10
N SER A 363 1.74 5.59 0.47
CA SER A 363 1.05 4.46 1.09
C SER A 363 1.89 3.95 2.27
N ARG A 364 1.33 3.08 3.11
CA ARG A 364 2.04 2.51 4.27
C ARG A 364 2.76 1.23 3.88
N ALA A 365 4.06 1.19 4.13
CA ALA A 365 4.84 -0.03 4.13
C ALA A 365 5.15 -0.44 5.57
N LYS A 366 4.92 -1.71 5.91
CA LYS A 366 5.22 -2.23 7.23
C LYS A 366 6.63 -2.82 7.27
N LEU A 367 7.51 -2.12 7.97
CA LEU A 367 8.92 -2.46 8.16
C LEU A 367 9.13 -2.98 9.58
N TYR A 368 10.21 -3.74 9.77
CA TYR A 368 10.58 -4.27 11.09
C TYR A 368 11.98 -3.79 11.47
N PHE A 369 12.10 -3.09 12.60
CA PHE A 369 13.37 -2.62 13.14
C PHE A 369 13.66 -3.27 14.50
N ALA A 370 14.92 -3.22 14.94
CA ALA A 370 15.26 -3.72 16.26
C ALA A 370 14.68 -2.79 17.34
N SER A 371 14.18 -3.37 18.42
CA SER A 371 13.74 -2.65 19.62
C SER A 371 14.73 -2.83 20.78
N ASP A 372 14.60 -2.00 21.81
CA ASP A 372 15.42 -2.04 23.04
C ASP A 372 15.43 -3.44 23.72
N ASP A 373 14.33 -4.20 23.58
CA ASP A 373 14.16 -5.54 24.17
C ASP A 373 14.78 -6.68 23.35
N ASN A 374 15.62 -6.38 22.35
CA ASN A 374 16.17 -7.36 21.40
C ASN A 374 15.09 -8.14 20.62
N THR A 375 13.96 -7.49 20.34
CA THR A 375 12.87 -7.97 19.48
C THR A 375 12.75 -7.10 18.23
N LEU A 376 11.81 -7.43 17.33
CA LEU A 376 11.47 -6.62 16.17
C LEU A 376 10.22 -5.80 16.43
N ALA A 377 10.31 -4.47 16.34
CA ALA A 377 9.16 -3.58 16.39
C ALA A 377 8.61 -3.32 14.98
N PRO A 378 7.28 -3.46 14.75
CA PRO A 378 6.67 -3.09 13.48
C PRO A 378 6.55 -1.56 13.37
N VAL A 379 6.93 -1.03 12.22
CA VAL A 379 6.80 0.39 11.88
C VAL A 379 6.06 0.53 10.57
N TYR A 380 5.04 1.37 10.54
CA TYR A 380 4.33 1.68 9.31
C TYR A 380 4.90 2.96 8.70
N ARG A 381 5.88 2.80 7.81
CA ARG A 381 6.53 3.91 7.14
C ARG A 381 5.71 4.39 5.94
N ALA A 382 5.52 5.70 5.84
CA ALA A 382 4.93 6.32 4.65
C ALA A 382 5.96 6.34 3.50
N VAL A 383 5.63 5.68 2.40
CA VAL A 383 6.49 5.55 1.21
C VAL A 383 5.71 5.93 -0.04
N PRO A 384 6.35 6.34 -1.16
CA PRO A 384 5.63 6.58 -2.41
C PRO A 384 4.74 5.38 -2.75
N TRP A 385 3.49 5.65 -3.12
CA TRP A 385 2.47 4.60 -3.23
C TRP A 385 2.86 3.46 -4.20
N TYR A 386 3.59 3.79 -5.26
CA TYR A 386 4.07 2.85 -6.28
C TYR A 386 5.28 2.02 -5.81
N GLU A 387 5.96 2.43 -4.73
CA GLU A 387 7.08 1.70 -4.12
C GLU A 387 6.65 0.79 -2.95
N ALA A 388 5.44 0.98 -2.42
CA ALA A 388 4.92 0.16 -1.32
C ALA A 388 4.98 -1.37 -1.59
N PRO A 389 4.68 -1.88 -2.81
CA PRO A 389 4.82 -3.30 -3.09
C PRO A 389 6.26 -3.73 -3.47
N ASN A 390 7.22 -2.79 -3.58
CA ASN A 390 8.54 -3.06 -4.16
C ASN A 390 9.53 -3.65 -3.13
N ALA A 391 9.79 -4.96 -3.21
CA ALA A 391 10.71 -5.66 -2.30
C ALA A 391 12.11 -5.02 -2.20
N HIS A 392 12.71 -4.64 -3.33
CA HIS A 392 14.02 -3.99 -3.35
C HIS A 392 13.98 -2.65 -2.60
N TYR A 393 12.92 -1.86 -2.84
CA TYR A 393 12.73 -0.60 -2.14
C TYR A 393 12.56 -0.81 -0.63
N LEU A 394 11.76 -1.78 -0.20
CA LEU A 394 11.55 -2.08 1.22
C LEU A 394 12.85 -2.50 1.93
N ILE A 395 13.68 -3.34 1.30
CA ILE A 395 15.00 -3.69 1.85
C ILE A 395 15.89 -2.44 1.92
N THR A 396 15.83 -1.57 0.90
CA THR A 396 16.56 -0.30 0.92
C THR A 396 16.10 0.61 2.07
N GLN A 397 14.81 0.58 2.45
CA GLN A 397 14.31 1.30 3.63
C GLN A 397 14.82 0.70 4.94
N LEU A 398 14.95 -0.62 5.03
CA LEU A 398 15.58 -1.27 6.18
C LEU A 398 17.07 -0.90 6.30
N ILE A 399 17.80 -0.82 5.17
CA ILE A 399 19.21 -0.40 5.12
C ILE A 399 19.39 1.05 5.61
N LYS A 400 18.45 1.95 5.28
CA LYS A 400 18.46 3.32 5.81
C LYS A 400 18.28 3.38 7.33
N GLY A 401 17.68 2.36 7.93
CA GLY A 401 17.33 2.32 9.35
C GLY A 401 16.06 3.11 9.68
N PRO A 402 15.71 3.21 10.98
CA PRO A 402 14.65 4.10 11.48
C PRO A 402 14.89 5.55 11.07
N ASP A 403 13.81 6.28 10.80
CA ASP A 403 13.83 7.70 10.45
C ASP A 403 13.15 8.53 11.55
N TYR A 404 13.45 9.83 11.64
CA TYR A 404 13.02 10.66 12.78
C TYR A 404 11.50 10.82 12.94
N TYR A 405 10.75 10.54 11.87
CA TYR A 405 9.29 10.59 11.83
C TYR A 405 8.63 9.21 11.93
N ASP A 406 9.41 8.13 12.11
CA ASP A 406 8.83 6.83 12.42
C ASP A 406 8.24 6.83 13.83
N ALA A 407 7.08 6.21 13.99
CA ALA A 407 6.42 6.08 15.28
C ALA A 407 7.31 5.32 16.28
N GLY A 408 7.51 5.90 17.47
CA GLY A 408 8.32 5.29 18.52
C GLY A 408 9.82 5.26 18.20
N ASN A 409 10.31 6.12 17.30
CA ASN A 409 11.72 6.16 16.87
C ASN A 409 12.76 6.15 18.00
N ASP A 410 12.45 6.74 19.16
CA ASP A 410 13.33 6.74 20.34
C ASP A 410 13.65 5.33 20.90
N HIS A 411 12.84 4.33 20.55
CA HIS A 411 12.97 2.92 20.97
C HIS A 411 13.37 2.00 19.81
N LEU A 412 13.70 2.58 18.65
CA LEU A 412 14.08 1.84 17.46
C LEU A 412 15.58 1.93 17.21
N SER A 413 16.16 0.82 16.80
CA SER A 413 17.55 0.74 16.38
C SER A 413 17.67 0.18 14.97
N PRO A 414 18.68 0.60 14.18
CA PRO A 414 19.00 -0.01 12.90
C PRO A 414 19.18 -1.52 13.02
N VAL A 415 18.62 -2.26 12.06
CA VAL A 415 18.69 -3.73 12.02
C VAL A 415 19.67 -4.26 10.97
N MET A 416 20.11 -3.38 10.07
CA MET A 416 21.07 -3.68 9.02
C MET A 416 22.50 -3.30 9.44
N PRO A 417 23.54 -3.97 8.90
CA PRO A 417 24.91 -3.70 9.28
C PRO A 417 25.34 -2.29 8.85
N ALA A 418 26.07 -1.61 9.74
CA ALA A 418 26.59 -0.27 9.47
C ALA A 418 27.46 -0.26 8.20
N GLY A 419 27.20 0.68 7.29
CA GLY A 419 27.91 0.77 6.01
C GLY A 419 27.27 -0.03 4.87
N ALA A 420 26.17 -0.74 5.11
CA ALA A 420 25.32 -1.29 4.05
C ALA A 420 24.71 -0.16 3.21
N GLY A 421 24.52 -0.41 1.92
CA GLY A 421 23.88 0.52 1.00
C GLY A 421 23.02 -0.21 -0.03
N ALA A 422 22.24 0.54 -0.82
CA ALA A 422 21.37 -0.03 -1.85
C ALA A 422 22.14 -0.89 -2.87
N GLY A 423 23.42 -0.57 -3.13
CA GLY A 423 24.29 -1.34 -4.03
C GLY A 423 24.68 -2.73 -3.51
N ASP A 424 24.35 -3.05 -2.26
CA ASP A 424 24.55 -4.38 -1.68
C ASP A 424 23.42 -5.37 -2.03
N ILE A 425 22.34 -4.90 -2.66
CA ILE A 425 21.26 -5.72 -3.16
C ILE A 425 21.55 -6.02 -4.64
N LEU A 426 22.06 -7.22 -4.93
CA LEU A 426 22.33 -7.65 -6.29
C LEU A 426 21.07 -7.88 -7.10
N GLY A 427 20.00 -8.34 -6.45
CA GLY A 427 18.72 -8.53 -7.12
C GLY A 427 17.60 -9.03 -6.22
N THR A 428 16.38 -8.83 -6.70
CA THR A 428 15.16 -9.32 -6.07
C THR A 428 14.23 -9.93 -7.12
N ALA A 429 13.58 -11.03 -6.78
CA ALA A 429 12.58 -11.69 -7.63
C ALA A 429 11.51 -12.40 -6.79
N CYS A 430 10.48 -12.93 -7.43
CA CYS A 430 9.51 -13.81 -6.78
C CYS A 430 9.34 -15.09 -7.58
N SER A 431 9.26 -16.23 -6.89
CA SER A 431 8.91 -17.52 -7.50
C SER A 431 8.00 -18.30 -6.56
N GLY A 432 6.80 -18.66 -7.03
CA GLY A 432 5.85 -19.50 -6.29
C GLY A 432 5.47 -18.97 -4.91
N GLY A 433 5.42 -17.65 -4.71
CA GLY A 433 5.15 -17.02 -3.40
C GLY A 433 6.37 -16.96 -2.46
N THR A 434 7.57 -17.19 -3.00
CA THR A 434 8.86 -17.01 -2.33
C THR A 434 9.53 -15.75 -2.86
N ALA A 435 9.82 -14.79 -1.99
CA ALA A 435 10.69 -13.67 -2.36
C ALA A 435 12.15 -14.14 -2.39
N LEU A 436 12.83 -13.92 -3.51
CA LEU A 436 14.24 -14.24 -3.69
C LEU A 436 15.05 -12.95 -3.53
N VAL A 437 16.08 -12.98 -2.68
CA VAL A 437 16.94 -11.82 -2.41
C VAL A 437 18.40 -12.22 -2.57
N ASN A 438 19.11 -11.60 -3.50
CA ASN A 438 20.54 -11.82 -3.71
C ASN A 438 21.31 -10.60 -3.18
N LEU A 439 22.24 -10.83 -2.26
CA LEU A 439 23.05 -9.81 -1.62
C LEU A 439 24.52 -9.98 -2.01
N THR A 440 25.28 -8.90 -1.91
CA THR A 440 26.72 -8.93 -2.18
C THR A 440 27.49 -9.70 -1.10
N GLN A 441 28.63 -10.28 -1.44
CA GLN A 441 29.59 -10.77 -0.43
C GLN A 441 30.04 -9.63 0.50
N ARG A 442 30.15 -8.40 -0.02
CA ARG A 442 30.44 -7.21 0.80
C ARG A 442 29.43 -7.03 1.94
N PHE A 443 28.13 -7.20 1.68
CA PHE A 443 27.09 -7.13 2.72
C PHE A 443 27.35 -8.15 3.83
N ARG A 444 27.70 -9.38 3.44
CA ARG A 444 28.03 -10.44 4.39
C ARG A 444 29.29 -10.11 5.20
N ASP A 445 30.31 -9.55 4.56
CA ASP A 445 31.57 -9.20 5.21
C ASP A 445 31.39 -8.09 6.27
N ILE A 446 30.60 -7.06 5.97
CA ILE A 446 30.30 -6.00 6.96
C ILE A 446 29.41 -6.53 8.10
N ALA A 447 28.55 -7.51 7.83
CA ALA A 447 27.72 -8.16 8.84
C ALA A 447 28.52 -9.11 9.76
N ALA A 448 29.75 -9.50 9.39
CA ALA A 448 30.58 -10.42 10.18
C ALA A 448 30.92 -9.92 11.60
N HIS A 449 30.74 -8.62 11.86
CA HIS A 449 30.94 -8.01 13.17
C HIS A 449 29.69 -8.07 14.08
N MET A 450 28.55 -8.50 13.56
CA MET A 450 27.30 -8.62 14.31
C MET A 450 27.35 -9.84 15.24
N SER A 451 26.73 -9.70 16.41
CA SER A 451 26.44 -10.82 17.29
C SER A 451 25.39 -11.76 16.67
N VAL A 452 25.29 -12.97 17.21
CA VAL A 452 24.27 -13.96 16.80
C VAL A 452 22.84 -13.42 16.93
N GLN A 453 22.60 -12.60 17.95
CA GLN A 453 21.29 -11.98 18.17
C GLN A 453 20.99 -10.93 17.11
N GLU A 454 21.96 -10.08 16.78
CA GLU A 454 21.82 -9.06 15.74
C GLU A 454 21.68 -9.69 14.34
N GLU A 455 22.45 -10.75 14.03
CA GLU A 455 22.29 -11.55 12.80
C GLU A 455 20.84 -12.07 12.68
N ARG A 456 20.27 -12.56 13.78
CA ARG A 456 18.88 -13.04 13.83
C ARG A 456 17.87 -11.95 13.58
N LEU A 457 18.02 -10.79 14.23
CA LEU A 457 17.13 -9.66 14.03
C LEU A 457 17.23 -9.13 12.58
N MET A 458 18.43 -9.01 12.03
CA MET A 458 18.67 -8.61 10.64
C MET A 458 17.93 -9.50 9.63
N VAL A 459 18.14 -10.82 9.71
CA VAL A 459 17.50 -11.76 8.78
C VAL A 459 15.99 -11.71 8.92
N TYR A 460 15.46 -11.80 10.16
CA TYR A 460 14.01 -11.81 10.35
C TYR A 460 13.34 -10.46 10.15
N ALA A 461 14.06 -9.34 10.21
CA ALA A 461 13.55 -8.04 9.79
C ALA A 461 13.25 -8.03 8.29
N MET A 462 14.18 -8.53 7.47
CA MET A 462 13.94 -8.70 6.03
C MET A 462 12.80 -9.67 5.76
N VAL A 463 12.81 -10.84 6.41
CA VAL A 463 11.77 -11.87 6.21
C VAL A 463 10.39 -11.36 6.60
N ASN A 464 10.25 -10.79 7.80
CA ASN A 464 8.97 -10.30 8.29
C ASN A 464 8.48 -9.11 7.45
N THR A 465 9.35 -8.23 7.00
CA THR A 465 9.00 -7.11 6.09
C THR A 465 8.51 -7.62 4.74
N LEU A 466 9.25 -8.51 4.09
CA LEU A 466 8.89 -9.01 2.76
C LEU A 466 7.66 -9.91 2.77
N THR A 467 7.36 -10.58 3.89
CA THR A 467 6.14 -11.38 4.06
C THR A 467 4.90 -10.56 4.41
N GLU A 468 5.01 -9.24 4.54
CA GLU A 468 3.85 -8.33 4.52
C GLU A 468 3.38 -8.04 3.09
N LEU A 469 4.22 -8.32 2.07
CA LEU A 469 3.84 -8.14 0.67
C LEU A 469 2.80 -9.18 0.26
N GLU A 470 1.85 -8.74 -0.56
CA GLU A 470 0.81 -9.61 -1.12
C GLU A 470 1.43 -10.84 -1.81
N ASN A 471 0.83 -12.01 -1.57
CA ASN A 471 1.24 -13.28 -2.14
C ASN A 471 2.68 -13.75 -1.82
N ILE A 472 3.34 -13.17 -0.80
CA ILE A 472 4.65 -13.63 -0.29
C ILE A 472 4.49 -14.35 1.04
N SER A 473 4.90 -15.62 1.08
CA SER A 473 4.80 -16.47 2.28
C SER A 473 6.15 -16.79 2.92
N GLN A 474 7.23 -16.66 2.16
CA GLN A 474 8.57 -17.05 2.56
C GLN A 474 9.64 -16.31 1.76
N VAL A 475 10.88 -16.31 2.26
CA VAL A 475 12.02 -15.62 1.65
C VAL A 475 13.21 -16.58 1.47
N CYS A 476 13.87 -16.51 0.34
CA CYS A 476 15.08 -17.26 0.02
C CYS A 476 16.23 -16.26 -0.24
N PHE A 477 17.33 -16.41 0.49
CA PHE A 477 18.47 -15.51 0.39
C PHE A 477 19.64 -16.13 -0.37
N PHE A 478 20.41 -15.31 -1.05
CA PHE A 478 21.65 -15.68 -1.73
C PHE A 478 22.74 -14.65 -1.42
N ILE A 479 24.00 -15.09 -1.43
CA ILE A 479 25.19 -14.25 -1.32
C ILE A 479 26.05 -14.49 -2.58
N ASP A 480 26.27 -13.43 -3.36
CA ASP A 480 26.96 -13.49 -4.66
C ASP A 480 26.47 -14.67 -5.53
N SER A 481 25.14 -14.80 -5.62
CA SER A 481 24.46 -15.86 -6.40
C SER A 481 24.60 -17.29 -5.87
N SER A 482 25.06 -17.47 -4.63
CA SER A 482 25.21 -18.78 -3.97
C SER A 482 24.50 -18.84 -2.61
N GLN A 483 24.29 -20.03 -2.05
CA GLN A 483 23.88 -20.21 -0.65
C GLN A 483 25.03 -20.86 0.14
N PRO A 484 25.92 -20.08 0.78
CA PRO A 484 26.87 -20.61 1.75
C PRO A 484 26.17 -21.33 2.92
N ASP A 485 26.90 -22.08 3.74
CA ASP A 485 26.33 -22.84 4.87
C ASP A 485 25.65 -21.93 5.90
N THR A 486 26.18 -20.72 6.12
CA THR A 486 25.67 -19.73 7.07
C THR A 486 25.38 -18.40 6.39
N PHE A 487 24.43 -17.63 6.92
CA PHE A 487 24.13 -16.28 6.44
C PHE A 487 25.32 -15.39 6.76
N VAL A 488 25.65 -15.26 8.05
CA VAL A 488 26.91 -14.68 8.51
C VAL A 488 27.69 -15.73 9.30
N SER A 489 27.16 -16.12 10.47
CA SER A 489 27.90 -16.96 11.43
C SER A 489 27.06 -18.07 12.06
N ALA A 490 25.82 -17.79 12.45
CA ALA A 490 25.01 -18.71 13.26
C ALA A 490 23.74 -19.20 12.56
N ILE A 491 23.23 -18.44 11.60
CA ILE A 491 22.00 -18.81 10.89
C ILE A 491 22.36 -19.65 9.69
N SER A 492 21.87 -20.89 9.64
CA SER A 492 21.97 -21.73 8.44
C SER A 492 21.24 -21.04 7.29
N LEU A 493 21.97 -20.65 6.25
CA LEU A 493 21.41 -19.95 5.10
C LEU A 493 20.68 -20.84 4.10
N PRO A 494 21.12 -22.08 3.82
CA PRO A 494 20.48 -22.88 2.79
C PRO A 494 18.97 -22.96 3.01
N GLY A 495 18.19 -22.98 1.92
CA GLY A 495 16.73 -23.14 1.97
C GLY A 495 15.95 -21.82 2.00
N VAL A 496 14.84 -21.84 2.73
CA VAL A 496 13.88 -20.73 2.82
C VAL A 496 13.57 -20.37 4.27
N PHE A 497 13.24 -19.10 4.49
CA PHE A 497 12.91 -18.52 5.77
C PHE A 497 11.42 -18.18 5.81
N LEU A 498 10.74 -18.63 6.86
CA LEU A 498 9.35 -18.30 7.15
C LEU A 498 9.27 -17.12 8.10
N ARG A 499 8.15 -16.40 8.05
CA ARG A 499 7.83 -15.34 9.00
C ARG A 499 7.97 -15.85 10.44
N ASN A 500 8.62 -15.06 11.29
CA ASN A 500 8.78 -15.36 12.70
C ASN A 500 8.03 -14.32 13.53
N VAL A 501 6.88 -14.71 14.08
CA VAL A 501 6.04 -13.84 14.90
C VAL A 501 6.51 -13.73 16.35
N ASP A 502 7.24 -14.73 16.85
CA ASP A 502 7.66 -14.81 18.26
C ASP A 502 8.75 -13.80 18.60
N ILE A 503 9.47 -13.31 17.60
CA ILE A 503 10.49 -12.26 17.75
C ILE A 503 9.92 -10.85 17.58
N ILE A 504 8.63 -10.71 17.25
CA ILE A 504 8.00 -9.39 17.10
C ILE A 504 7.57 -8.89 18.50
N ALA A 505 7.91 -7.64 18.81
CA ALA A 505 7.49 -6.97 20.04
C ALA A 505 5.96 -6.99 20.17
N ARG A 506 5.47 -7.23 21.39
CA ARG A 506 4.04 -7.37 21.67
C ARG A 506 3.37 -6.04 22.00
#